data_AF-K1GVF5-F1
#
_entry.id   AF-K1GVF5-F1
#
_cell.length_a   1.000
_cell.length_b   1.000
_cell.length_c   1.000
_cell.angle_alpha   90.00
_cell.angle_beta   90.00
_cell.angle_gamma   90.00
#
_symmetry.space_group_name_H-M   'P 1'
#
loop_
_entity.id
_entity.type
_entity.pdbx_description
1 polymer ?
#
loop_
_entity_poly.entity_id
_entity_poly.type
_entity_poly.pdbx_seq_one_letter_code
_entity_poly.pdbx_strand_id
1 'polypeptide(L)'
;MKSFYIYIAVMAVVMCVYSVVLLTMAKKRKRDVQEWLEQNPKAAKVYIGSTSSNLLSYILTPSSISLIAIDNEKPKTFTMEGTKQVFYLTPGKHTITSSFQKSRPGILSKRVITEYEPTTQEVEVEAEKTYIYSFDKKNEQYTLTEKN
;
A
#
# COMPACT_ATOMS: atom_id res chain seq x y z
N MET A 1 -3.24 15.76 -43.27
CA MET A 1 -2.80 14.36 -43.06
C MET A 1 -1.35 14.26 -42.58
N LYS A 2 -0.33 14.81 -43.25
CA LYS A 2 1.08 14.74 -42.79
C LYS A 2 1.32 15.26 -41.35
N SER A 3 0.74 16.41 -40.98
CA SER A 3 0.86 16.95 -39.62
C SER A 3 0.21 16.07 -38.54
N PHE A 4 -0.80 15.28 -38.91
CA PHE A 4 -1.46 14.33 -38.00
C PHE A 4 -0.57 13.11 -37.72
N TYR A 5 0.13 12.59 -38.72
CA TYR A 5 1.12 11.51 -38.51
C TYR A 5 2.33 11.96 -37.68
N ILE A 6 2.79 13.20 -37.87
CA ILE A 6 3.87 13.78 -37.05
C ILE A 6 3.42 13.90 -35.60
N TYR A 7 2.19 14.35 -35.36
CA TYR A 7 1.62 14.43 -34.01
C TYR A 7 1.53 13.06 -33.31
N ILE A 8 1.05 12.03 -34.02
CA ILE A 8 0.99 10.65 -33.49
C ILE A 8 2.40 10.14 -33.16
N ALA A 9 3.38 10.38 -34.03
CA ALA A 9 4.75 9.95 -33.79
C ALA A 9 5.36 10.62 -32.54
N VAL A 10 5.13 11.92 -32.35
CA VAL A 10 5.59 12.63 -31.14
C VAL A 10 4.92 12.10 -29.88
N MET A 11 3.60 11.89 -29.91
CA MET A 11 2.86 11.33 -28.77
C MET A 11 3.33 9.91 -28.40
N ALA A 12 3.64 9.08 -29.39
CA ALA A 12 4.18 7.74 -29.15
C ALA A 12 5.55 7.80 -28.44
N VAL A 13 6.44 8.69 -28.87
CA VAL A 13 7.76 8.87 -28.23
C VAL A 13 7.61 9.35 -26.78
N VAL A 14 6.73 10.32 -26.51
CA VAL A 14 6.47 10.80 -25.15
C VAL A 14 5.94 9.68 -24.26
N MET A 15 4.99 8.87 -24.75
CA MET A 15 4.49 7.71 -24.00
C MET A 15 5.58 6.65 -23.74
N CYS A 16 6.46 6.40 -24.70
CA CYS A 16 7.58 5.47 -24.53
C CYS A 16 8.55 5.97 -23.45
N VAL A 17 8.98 7.24 -23.52
CA VAL A 17 9.88 7.83 -22.51
C VAL A 17 9.25 7.79 -21.13
N TYR A 18 7.98 8.19 -21.00
CA TYR A 18 7.24 8.15 -19.74
C TYR A 18 7.17 6.73 -19.16
N SER A 19 6.89 5.74 -20.01
CA SER A 19 6.82 4.33 -19.62
C SER A 19 8.18 3.82 -19.12
N VAL A 20 9.28 4.18 -19.80
CA VAL A 20 10.64 3.82 -19.36
C VAL A 20 10.94 4.41 -17.98
N VAL A 21 10.60 5.67 -17.72
CA VAL A 21 10.78 6.32 -16.41
C VAL A 21 10.00 5.59 -15.31
N LEU A 22 8.74 5.24 -15.54
CA LEU A 22 7.94 4.50 -14.56
C LEU A 22 8.54 3.12 -14.25
N LEU A 23 9.04 2.42 -15.28
CA LEU A 23 9.66 1.11 -15.12
C LEU A 23 10.99 1.18 -14.36
N THR A 24 11.83 2.19 -14.60
CA THR A 24 13.09 2.36 -13.86
C THR A 24 12.83 2.72 -12.39
N MET A 25 11.86 3.59 -12.10
CA MET A 25 11.45 3.90 -10.72
C MET A 25 10.88 2.68 -10.00
N ALA A 26 10.08 1.86 -10.68
CA ALA A 26 9.57 0.61 -10.11
C ALA A 26 10.70 -0.39 -9.81
N LYS A 27 11.67 -0.55 -10.73
CA LYS A 27 12.84 -1.41 -10.52
C LYS A 27 13.71 -0.91 -9.37
N LYS A 28 13.94 0.40 -9.26
CA LYS A 28 14.72 1.00 -8.17
C LYS A 28 14.10 0.70 -6.81
N ARG A 29 12.80 0.96 -6.63
CA ARG A 29 12.09 0.64 -5.37
C ARG A 29 12.21 -0.83 -4.98
N LYS A 30 12.09 -1.76 -5.94
CA LYS A 30 12.25 -3.19 -5.66
C LYS A 30 13.66 -3.52 -5.19
N ARG A 31 14.69 -2.92 -5.80
CA ARG A 31 16.09 -3.09 -5.38
C ARG A 31 16.32 -2.50 -4.00
N ASP A 32 15.87 -1.27 -3.74
CA ASP A 32 16.04 -0.61 -2.44
C ASP A 32 15.44 -1.45 -1.30
N VAL A 33 14.27 -2.08 -1.53
CA VAL A 33 13.65 -2.99 -0.56
C VAL A 33 14.46 -4.29 -0.41
N GLN A 34 14.99 -4.85 -1.50
CA GLN A 34 15.83 -6.05 -1.44
C GLN A 34 17.15 -5.79 -0.70
N GLU A 35 17.85 -4.69 -1.00
CA GLU A 35 19.07 -4.27 -0.30
C GLU A 35 18.80 -4.05 1.20
N TRP A 36 17.64 -3.47 1.53
CA TRP A 36 17.23 -3.32 2.93
C TRP A 36 16.99 -4.67 3.62
N LEU A 37 16.39 -5.64 2.93
CA LEU A 37 16.17 -6.99 3.46
C LEU A 37 17.48 -7.77 3.65
N GLU A 38 18.45 -7.58 2.76
CA GLU A 38 19.79 -8.18 2.91
C GLU A 38 20.52 -7.64 4.15
N GLN A 39 20.35 -6.35 4.46
CA GLN A 39 20.89 -5.73 5.67
C GLN A 39 20.12 -6.12 6.93
N ASN A 40 18.84 -6.51 6.79
CA ASN A 40 17.94 -6.84 7.89
C ASN A 40 17.35 -8.24 7.70
N PRO A 41 18.16 -9.31 7.75
CA PRO A 41 17.71 -10.68 7.42
C PRO A 41 16.62 -11.18 8.37
N LYS A 42 16.54 -10.62 9.58
CA LYS A 42 15.53 -10.97 10.60
C LYS A 42 14.25 -10.14 10.49
N ALA A 43 14.06 -9.35 9.44
CA ALA A 43 12.91 -8.47 9.32
C ALA A 43 11.58 -9.25 9.33
N ALA A 44 10.61 -8.71 10.05
CA ALA A 44 9.23 -9.17 10.03
C ALA A 44 8.54 -8.68 8.74
N LYS A 45 7.70 -9.52 8.17
CA LYS A 45 6.86 -9.19 7.01
C LYS A 45 5.46 -8.81 7.47
N VAL A 46 4.94 -7.67 7.05
CA VAL A 46 3.59 -7.23 7.41
C VAL A 46 2.75 -7.00 6.16
N TYR A 47 1.68 -7.78 6.01
CA TYR A 47 0.71 -7.59 4.94
C TYR A 47 -0.35 -6.58 5.34
N ILE A 48 -0.73 -5.70 4.43
CA ILE A 48 -1.96 -4.93 4.57
C ILE A 48 -3.14 -5.87 4.30
N GLY A 49 -3.94 -6.09 5.32
CA GLY A 49 -5.10 -6.97 5.30
C GLY A 49 -6.18 -6.48 4.33
N SER A 50 -6.90 -7.43 3.74
CA SER A 50 -8.10 -7.11 2.98
C SER A 50 -9.12 -6.49 3.92
N THR A 51 -9.58 -5.29 3.58
CA THR A 51 -10.61 -4.60 4.35
C THR A 51 -12.02 -5.05 3.93
N SER A 52 -12.15 -5.75 2.81
CA SER A 52 -13.38 -6.36 2.30
C SER A 52 -13.47 -7.85 2.67
N SER A 53 -14.63 -8.30 3.11
CA SER A 53 -14.87 -9.71 3.51
C SER A 53 -15.11 -10.64 2.32
N ASN A 54 -15.56 -10.10 1.17
CA ASN A 54 -15.78 -10.84 -0.07
C ASN A 54 -15.70 -9.93 -1.30
N LEU A 55 -15.71 -10.52 -2.50
CA LEU A 55 -15.64 -9.80 -3.78
C LEU A 55 -16.76 -8.76 -3.94
N LEU A 56 -17.98 -9.08 -3.50
CA LEU A 56 -19.12 -8.18 -3.61
C LEU A 56 -18.94 -6.92 -2.74
N SER A 57 -18.45 -7.09 -1.52
CA SER A 57 -18.10 -5.97 -0.62
C SER A 57 -16.93 -5.14 -1.16
N TYR A 58 -15.96 -5.77 -1.81
CA TYR A 58 -14.85 -5.04 -2.46
C TYR A 58 -15.36 -4.08 -3.55
N ILE A 59 -16.36 -4.50 -4.33
CA ILE A 59 -16.93 -3.69 -5.42
C ILE A 59 -17.90 -2.63 -4.89
N LEU A 60 -18.81 -3.01 -4.00
CA LEU A 60 -19.86 -2.11 -3.53
C LEU A 60 -19.35 -1.12 -2.47
N THR A 61 -18.58 -1.63 -1.51
CA THR A 61 -18.07 -0.90 -0.36
C THR A 61 -16.54 -0.98 -0.21
N PRO A 62 -15.78 -0.58 -1.25
CA PRO A 62 -14.33 -0.56 -1.19
C PRO A 62 -13.84 0.25 0.00
N SER A 63 -12.78 -0.25 0.61
CA SER A 63 -12.07 0.40 1.68
C SER A 63 -10.58 0.10 1.55
N SER A 64 -9.74 0.95 2.09
CA SER A 64 -8.29 0.76 2.06
C SER A 64 -7.64 1.34 3.29
N ILE A 65 -6.51 0.75 3.65
CA ILE A 65 -5.59 1.30 4.64
C ILE A 65 -4.45 1.95 3.87
N SER A 66 -4.16 3.20 4.20
CA SER A 66 -3.05 3.97 3.63
C SER A 66 -1.95 4.05 4.68
N LEU A 67 -0.79 3.47 4.38
CA LEU A 67 0.40 3.57 5.23
C LEU A 67 1.09 4.92 4.98
N ILE A 68 1.18 5.75 6.02
CA ILE A 68 1.71 7.12 5.93
C ILE A 68 3.17 7.15 6.39
N ALA A 69 3.44 6.61 7.59
CA ALA A 69 4.76 6.58 8.18
C ALA A 69 5.01 5.31 9.00
N ILE A 70 6.28 4.92 9.10
CA ILE A 70 6.80 3.95 10.06
C ILE A 70 7.89 4.70 10.83
N ASP A 71 7.80 4.74 12.15
CA ASP A 71 8.75 5.46 13.02
C ASP A 71 8.94 6.93 12.63
N ASN A 72 7.83 7.59 12.28
CA ASN A 72 7.77 8.96 11.77
C ASN A 72 8.53 9.21 10.44
N GLU A 73 9.03 8.15 9.79
CA GLU A 73 9.64 8.21 8.47
C GLU A 73 8.72 7.66 7.39
N LYS A 74 8.90 8.15 6.15
CA LYS A 74 8.23 7.58 4.99
C LYS A 74 8.61 6.10 4.84
N PRO A 75 7.66 5.17 4.67
CA PRO A 75 7.94 3.74 4.65
C PRO A 75 8.80 3.38 3.41
N LYS A 76 10.08 3.09 3.65
CA LYS A 76 11.04 2.68 2.62
C LYS A 76 10.80 1.23 2.16
N THR A 77 10.24 0.41 3.03
CA THR A 77 10.04 -1.03 2.83
C THR A 77 8.69 -1.39 2.20
N PHE A 78 7.85 -0.38 1.89
CA PHE A 78 6.52 -0.61 1.32
C PHE A 78 6.59 -1.03 -0.16
N THR A 79 6.05 -2.20 -0.46
CA THR A 79 6.07 -2.80 -1.80
C THR A 79 4.82 -3.63 -2.08
N MET A 80 4.73 -4.14 -3.31
CA MET A 80 3.68 -5.05 -3.77
C MET A 80 4.26 -6.46 -3.87
N GLU A 81 3.67 -7.42 -3.17
CA GLU A 81 3.93 -8.86 -3.35
C GLU A 81 2.70 -9.49 -4.02
N GLY A 82 2.82 -9.74 -5.33
CA GLY A 82 1.68 -10.07 -6.18
C GLY A 82 0.65 -8.93 -6.20
N THR A 83 -0.55 -9.20 -5.69
CA THR A 83 -1.65 -8.22 -5.60
C THR A 83 -1.78 -7.59 -4.21
N LYS A 84 -0.96 -8.00 -3.23
CA LYS A 84 -1.06 -7.55 -1.84
C LYS A 84 -0.01 -6.50 -1.54
N GLN A 85 -0.39 -5.50 -0.73
CA GLN A 85 0.55 -4.53 -0.21
C GLN A 85 1.24 -5.10 1.02
N VAL A 86 2.55 -4.93 1.08
CA VAL A 86 3.40 -5.46 2.14
C VAL A 86 4.45 -4.42 2.49
N PHE A 87 4.79 -4.34 3.77
CA PHE A 87 5.94 -3.61 4.26
C PHE A 87 6.72 -4.49 5.22
N TYR A 88 7.97 -4.12 5.47
CA TYR A 88 8.87 -4.86 6.34
C TYR A 88 9.26 -3.99 7.53
N LEU A 89 9.38 -4.62 8.69
CA LEU A 89 9.78 -4.01 9.94
C LEU A 89 10.96 -4.78 10.52
N THR A 90 11.87 -4.10 11.19
CA THR A 90 12.87 -4.78 12.01
C THR A 90 12.20 -5.42 13.24
N PRO A 91 12.80 -6.42 13.88
CA PRO A 91 12.27 -6.95 15.13
C PRO A 91 12.30 -5.91 16.24
N GLY A 92 11.21 -5.81 17.00
CA GLY A 92 11.08 -4.87 18.11
C GLY A 92 9.83 -4.00 18.01
N LYS A 93 9.87 -2.87 18.73
CA LYS A 93 8.77 -1.91 18.84
C LYS A 93 8.87 -0.85 17.75
N HIS A 94 7.76 -0.66 17.05
CA HIS A 94 7.63 0.30 15.97
C HIS A 94 6.33 1.09 16.10
N THR A 95 6.34 2.29 15.56
CA THR A 95 5.14 3.13 15.44
C THR A 95 4.69 3.15 13.99
N ILE A 96 3.43 2.82 13.74
CA ILE A 96 2.82 2.85 12.42
C ILE A 96 1.81 3.98 12.39
N THR A 97 1.97 4.94 11.50
CA THR A 97 0.96 5.96 11.21
C THR A 97 0.21 5.58 9.94
N SER A 98 -1.10 5.43 10.05
CA SER A 98 -1.95 5.04 8.93
C SER A 98 -3.28 5.77 8.95
N SER A 99 -3.88 5.92 7.77
CA SER A 99 -5.26 6.38 7.62
C SER A 99 -6.11 5.29 6.98
N PHE A 100 -7.41 5.32 7.31
CA PHE A 100 -8.37 4.39 6.77
C PHE A 100 -9.39 5.18 5.96
N GLN A 101 -9.76 4.66 4.80
CA GLN A 101 -10.88 5.20 4.03
C GLN A 101 -11.85 4.11 3.65
N LYS A 102 -13.14 4.47 3.65
CA LYS A 102 -14.22 3.61 3.17
C LYS A 102 -15.12 4.40 2.25
N SER A 103 -15.60 3.75 1.20
CA SER A 103 -16.55 4.33 0.27
C SER A 103 -17.81 3.49 0.22
N ARG A 104 -18.99 4.12 0.29
CA ARG A 104 -20.28 3.44 0.14
C ARG A 104 -21.12 4.09 -0.97
N PRO A 105 -22.05 3.33 -1.59
CA PRO A 105 -23.06 3.92 -2.46
C PRO A 105 -23.92 4.92 -1.68
N GLY A 106 -24.16 6.09 -2.26
CA GLY A 106 -25.05 7.11 -1.74
C GLY A 106 -26.27 7.30 -2.65
N ILE A 107 -27.03 8.37 -2.38
CA ILE A 107 -28.24 8.73 -3.13
C ILE A 107 -27.84 9.33 -4.50
N LEU A 108 -28.65 9.09 -5.54
CA LEU A 108 -28.44 9.61 -6.91
C LEU A 108 -27.09 9.23 -7.55
N SER A 109 -26.67 7.96 -7.41
CA SER A 109 -25.43 7.42 -7.99
C SER A 109 -24.13 8.09 -7.52
N LYS A 110 -24.17 8.93 -6.47
CA LYS A 110 -22.98 9.52 -5.85
C LYS A 110 -22.42 8.58 -4.79
N ARG A 111 -21.10 8.45 -4.72
CA ARG A 111 -20.41 7.70 -3.66
C ARG A 111 -20.12 8.63 -2.48
N VAL A 112 -20.29 8.12 -1.26
CA VAL A 112 -19.86 8.82 -0.04
C VAL A 112 -18.54 8.21 0.40
N ILE A 113 -17.50 9.01 0.50
CA ILE A 113 -16.18 8.62 0.99
C ILE A 113 -16.07 9.14 2.42
N THR A 114 -15.69 8.26 3.34
CA THR A 114 -15.35 8.59 4.72
C THR A 114 -13.88 8.29 4.90
N GLU A 115 -13.10 9.31 5.18
CA GLU A 115 -11.69 9.22 5.53
C GLU A 115 -11.55 9.42 7.03
N TYR A 116 -10.79 8.55 7.66
CA TYR A 116 -10.43 8.60 9.07
C TYR A 116 -9.09 9.30 9.19
N GLU A 117 -8.94 10.14 10.21
CA GLU A 117 -7.70 10.85 10.44
C GLU A 117 -6.52 9.88 10.64
N PRO A 118 -5.30 10.29 10.23
CA PRO A 118 -4.10 9.53 10.52
C PRO A 118 -3.97 9.27 12.01
N THR A 119 -3.86 8.01 12.37
CA THR A 119 -3.62 7.59 13.76
C THR A 119 -2.34 6.78 13.82
N THR A 120 -1.62 6.93 14.93
CA THR A 120 -0.37 6.22 15.18
C THR A 120 -0.63 5.07 16.14
N GLN A 121 -0.20 3.87 15.78
CA GLN A 121 -0.29 2.67 16.62
C GLN A 121 1.10 2.15 16.93
N GLU A 122 1.32 1.80 18.19
CA GLU A 122 2.48 1.06 18.61
C GLU A 122 2.26 -0.42 18.32
N VAL A 123 3.23 -1.03 17.65
CA VAL A 123 3.23 -2.46 17.34
C VAL A 123 4.56 -3.06 17.73
N GLU A 124 4.53 -4.33 18.13
CA GLU A 124 5.73 -5.12 18.40
C GLU A 124 5.72 -6.32 17.46
N VAL A 125 6.85 -6.53 16.79
CA VAL A 125 7.03 -7.62 15.84
C VAL A 125 8.27 -8.43 16.19
N GLU A 126 8.17 -9.74 16.03
CA GLU A 126 9.29 -10.65 16.27
C GLU A 126 10.04 -10.96 14.98
N ALA A 127 11.26 -11.48 15.14
CA ALA A 127 12.13 -11.84 14.04
C ALA A 127 11.52 -12.90 13.11
N GLU A 128 11.64 -12.66 11.80
CA GLU A 128 11.27 -13.62 10.73
C GLU A 128 9.78 -14.02 10.74
N LYS A 129 8.94 -13.34 11.53
CA LYS A 129 7.51 -13.57 11.58
C LYS A 129 6.77 -12.81 10.49
N THR A 130 5.58 -13.32 10.17
CA THR A 130 4.67 -12.69 9.23
C THR A 130 3.42 -12.22 9.96
N TYR A 131 2.99 -10.99 9.70
CA TYR A 131 1.80 -10.39 10.30
C TYR A 131 0.83 -9.88 9.24
N ILE A 132 -0.41 -9.67 9.67
CA ILE A 132 -1.47 -9.00 8.91
C ILE A 132 -1.88 -7.76 9.70
N TYR A 133 -1.67 -6.60 9.11
CA TYR A 133 -2.13 -5.31 9.61
C TYR A 133 -3.47 -4.97 8.97
N SER A 134 -4.53 -4.92 9.77
CA SER A 134 -5.89 -4.74 9.28
C SER A 134 -6.64 -3.67 10.08
N PHE A 135 -7.81 -3.28 9.60
CA PHE A 135 -8.68 -2.30 10.27
C PHE A 135 -10.00 -2.98 10.62
N ASP A 136 -10.28 -3.09 11.91
CA ASP A 136 -11.56 -3.55 12.42
C ASP A 136 -12.60 -2.45 12.26
N LYS A 137 -13.49 -2.64 11.28
CA LYS A 137 -14.57 -1.70 10.98
C LYS A 137 -15.63 -1.58 12.08
N LYS A 138 -15.73 -2.56 12.99
CA LYS A 138 -16.72 -2.55 14.08
C LYS A 138 -16.22 -1.72 15.25
N ASN A 139 -14.97 -1.93 15.62
CA ASN A 139 -14.33 -1.25 16.75
C ASN A 139 -13.57 0.02 16.33
N GLU A 140 -13.46 0.27 15.02
CA GLU A 140 -12.73 1.38 14.40
C GLU A 140 -11.27 1.47 14.84
N GLN A 141 -10.62 0.30 14.94
CA GLN A 141 -9.25 0.16 15.43
C GLN A 141 -8.40 -0.66 14.47
N TYR A 142 -7.11 -0.35 14.44
CA TYR A 142 -6.14 -1.16 13.72
C TYR A 142 -5.75 -2.37 14.55
N THR A 143 -5.56 -3.50 13.88
CA THR A 143 -5.15 -4.75 14.49
C THR A 143 -3.93 -5.29 13.74
N LEU A 144 -3.00 -5.84 14.52
CA LEU A 144 -1.87 -6.59 14.00
C LEU A 144 -2.02 -8.04 14.46
N THR A 145 -2.11 -8.97 13.52
CA THR A 145 -2.29 -10.40 13.83
C THR A 145 -1.18 -11.20 13.19
N GLU A 146 -0.54 -12.07 13.97
CA GLU A 146 0.45 -13.02 13.44
C GLU A 146 -0.24 -13.99 12.48
N LYS A 147 0.38 -14.19 11.32
CA LYS A 147 -0.08 -15.13 10.31
C LYS A 147 0.59 -16.48 10.57
N ASN A 148 -0.15 -17.39 11.18
CA ASN A 148 0.19 -18.83 11.23
C ASN A 148 0.29 -19.44 9.83
#